data_AF-A0A359GX37-F1
#
_entry.id   AF-A0A359GX37-F1
#
_cell.length_a   1.000
_cell.length_b   1.000
_cell.length_c   1.000
_cell.angle_alpha   90.00
_cell.angle_beta   90.00
_cell.angle_gamma   90.00
#
_symmetry.space_group_name_H-M   'P 1'
#
loop_
_entity.id
_entity.type
_entity.pdbx_description
1 polymer ?
#
loop_
_entity_poly.entity_id
_entity_poly.type
_entity_poly.pdbx_seq_one_letter_code
_entity_poly.pdbx_strand_id
1 'polypeptide(L)' 'MKLCRRERIDNLHSHDLHDEATSRLFEKGLNPVEVAMIAGNRDTLMLMRYTHLRANDLVGGLG' A
#
# COMPACT_ATOMS: atom_id res chain seq x y z
N MET A 1 2.83 13.48 13.16
CA MET A 1 3.13 14.78 12.51
C MET A 1 4.25 15.63 13.15
N LYS A 2 4.69 15.41 14.42
CA LYS A 2 5.83 16.18 14.98
C LYS A 2 7.15 15.95 14.23
N LEU A 3 7.37 14.73 13.72
CA LEU A 3 8.54 14.38 12.91
C LEU A 3 8.50 15.03 11.53
N CYS A 4 7.35 14.99 10.84
CA CYS A 4 7.14 15.63 9.53
C CYS A 4 7.42 17.14 9.54
N ARG A 5 7.03 17.84 10.62
CA ARG A 5 7.38 19.27 10.81
C ARG A 5 8.88 19.52 10.98
N ARG A 6 9.62 18.57 11.56
CA ARG A 6 11.09 18.66 11.67
C ARG A 6 11.78 18.41 10.33
N GLU A 7 11.23 17.49 9.54
CA GLU A 7 11.77 17.08 8.23
C GLU A 7 11.25 17.93 7.05
N ARG A 8 10.48 19.00 7.31
CA ARG A 8 9.84 19.85 6.28
C ARG A 8 9.03 19.05 5.24
N ILE A 9 8.37 17.98 5.68
CA ILE A 9 7.43 17.24 4.85
C ILE A 9 6.10 18.00 4.89
N ASP A 10 5.87 18.81 3.87
CA ASP A 10 4.62 19.54 3.69
C ASP A 10 3.52 18.62 3.13
N ASN A 11 2.28 18.90 3.51
CA ASN A 11 1.09 18.25 2.97
C ASN A 11 0.97 16.73 3.21
N LEU A 12 1.67 16.16 4.20
CA LEU A 12 1.44 14.78 4.64
C LEU A 12 0.19 14.70 5.51
N HIS A 13 -0.75 13.85 5.13
CA HIS A 13 -1.97 13.55 5.84
C HIS A 13 -1.94 12.15 6.47
N SER A 14 -2.86 11.90 7.39
CA SER A 14 -2.95 10.62 8.10
C SER A 14 -3.27 9.44 7.18
N HIS A 15 -3.97 9.68 6.05
CA HIS A 15 -4.26 8.65 5.07
C HIS A 15 -3.04 8.27 4.23
N ASP A 16 -2.14 9.21 3.94
CA ASP A 16 -0.91 8.93 3.19
C ASP A 16 -0.01 7.92 3.91
N LEU A 17 0.01 7.96 5.25
CA LEU A 17 0.72 6.97 6.05
C LEU A 17 0.11 5.57 5.92
N HIS A 18 -1.20 5.48 5.80
CA HIS A 18 -1.92 4.23 5.62
C HIS A 18 -1.70 3.66 4.21
N ASP A 19 -1.72 4.54 3.21
CA ASP A 19 -1.41 4.19 1.81
C ASP A 19 0.04 3.71 1.67
N GLU A 20 0.99 4.39 2.29
CA GLU A 20 2.41 3.98 2.32
C GLU A 20 2.60 2.64 3.03
N ALA A 21 1.95 2.43 4.17
CA ALA A 21 2.01 1.15 4.88
C ALA A 21 1.43 0.01 4.03
N THR A 22 0.32 0.26 3.35
CA THR A 22 -0.33 -0.69 2.45
C THR A 22 0.56 -1.02 1.25
N SER A 23 1.15 0.00 0.59
CA SER A 23 2.12 -0.19 -0.49
C SER A 23 3.31 -1.06 -0.06
N ARG A 24 3.91 -0.81 1.12
CA ARG A 24 5.02 -1.63 1.63
C ARG A 24 4.64 -3.08 1.89
N LEU A 25 3.41 -3.35 2.29
CA LEU A 25 2.94 -4.73 2.46
C LEU A 25 2.83 -5.43 1.10
N PHE A 26 2.35 -4.74 0.06
CA PHE A 26 2.37 -5.28 -1.30
C PHE A 26 3.80 -5.50 -1.82
N GLU A 27 4.72 -4.55 -1.63
CA GLU A 27 6.13 -4.73 -2.02
C GLU A 27 6.78 -5.96 -1.37
N LYS A 28 6.37 -6.30 -0.15
CA LYS A 28 6.86 -7.47 0.58
C LYS A 28 6.37 -8.82 0.07
N GLY A 29 5.52 -8.86 -0.96
CA GLY A 29 5.02 -10.13 -1.49
C GLY A 29 3.63 -10.53 -0.98
N LEU A 30 3.02 -9.76 -0.06
CA LEU A 30 1.76 -10.17 0.56
C LEU A 30 0.61 -10.16 -0.46
N ASN A 31 -0.32 -11.08 -0.25
CA ASN A 31 -1.51 -11.16 -1.08
C ASN A 31 -2.57 -10.15 -0.58
N PRO A 32 -3.51 -9.72 -1.46
CA PRO A 32 -4.48 -8.68 -1.12
C PRO A 32 -5.33 -9.00 0.12
N VAL A 33 -5.59 -10.28 0.40
CA VAL A 33 -6.38 -10.72 1.55
C VAL A 33 -5.60 -10.55 2.85
N GLU A 34 -4.33 -10.94 2.86
CA GLU A 34 -3.43 -10.72 4.00
C GLU A 34 -3.23 -9.24 4.28
N VAL A 35 -3.03 -8.44 3.23
CA VAL A 35 -2.91 -6.98 3.37
C VAL A 35 -4.20 -6.37 3.94
N ALA A 36 -5.38 -6.83 3.51
CA ALA A 36 -6.67 -6.37 4.05
C ALA A 36 -6.79 -6.64 5.56
N MET A 37 -6.40 -7.84 5.98
CA MET A 37 -6.46 -8.27 7.38
C MET A 37 -5.48 -7.45 8.26
N ILE A 38 -4.29 -7.14 7.74
CA ILE A 38 -3.27 -6.38 8.48
C ILE A 38 -3.58 -4.88 8.50
N ALA A 39 -4.03 -4.33 7.37
CA ALA A 39 -4.32 -2.90 7.23
C ALA A 39 -5.63 -2.47 7.91
N GLY A 40 -6.50 -3.42 8.27
CA GLY A 40 -7.78 -3.15 8.94
C GLY A 40 -8.79 -2.41 8.05
N ASN A 41 -8.59 -2.42 6.73
CA ASN A 41 -9.40 -1.71 5.76
C ASN A 41 -10.78 -2.36 5.62
N ARG A 42 -11.85 -1.59 5.81
CA ARG A 42 -13.22 -1.98 5.40
C ARG A 42 -13.47 -1.74 3.91
N ASP A 43 -12.70 -0.85 3.29
CA ASP A 43 -12.84 -0.50 1.88
C ASP A 43 -11.86 -1.28 1.00
N THR A 44 -12.35 -2.42 0.51
CA THR A 44 -11.64 -3.32 -0.42
C THR A 44 -11.30 -2.66 -1.76
N LEU A 45 -11.90 -1.50 -2.07
CA LEU A 45 -11.72 -0.75 -3.32
C LEU A 45 -10.30 -0.20 -3.51
N MET A 46 -9.60 0.17 -2.43
CA MET A 46 -8.19 0.60 -2.54
C MET A 46 -7.28 -0.58 -2.86
N LEU A 47 -7.54 -1.75 -2.26
CA LEU A 47 -6.76 -2.97 -2.52
C LEU A 47 -6.86 -3.44 -3.97
N MET A 48 -7.99 -3.17 -4.65
CA MET A 48 -8.16 -3.50 -6.07
C MET A 48 -7.20 -2.72 -7.00
N ARG A 49 -6.71 -1.54 -6.58
CA ARG A 49 -5.69 -0.80 -7.36
C ARG A 49 -4.33 -1.52 -7.31
N TYR A 50 -4.03 -2.16 -6.18
CA TYR A 50 -2.80 -2.91 -5.98
C TYR A 50 -2.82 -4.31 -6.62
N THR A 51 -4.00 -4.88 -6.86
CA THR A 51 -4.12 -6.15 -7.61
C THR A 51 -3.76 -6.02 -9.09
N HIS A 52 -4.01 -4.87 -9.73
CA HIS A 52 -3.58 -4.65 -11.11
C HIS A 52 -2.06 -4.58 -11.26
N LEU A 53 -1.36 -4.01 -10.28
CA LEU A 53 0.11 -3.96 -10.26
C LEU A 53 0.73 -5.37 -10.22
N ARG A 54 0.13 -6.29 -9.44
CA ARG A 54 0.54 -7.71 -9.40
C ARG A 54 0.30 -8.48 -10.69
N ALA A 55 -0.77 -8.18 -11.42
CA ALA A 55 -1.01 -8.82 -12.71
C ALA A 55 0.13 -8.52 -13.70
N ASN A 56 0.72 -7.32 -13.62
CA ASN A 56 1.89 -6.96 -14.41
C ASN A 56 3.16 -7.73 -13.98
N ASP A 57 3.38 -7.93 -12.67
CA ASP A 57 4.48 -8.78 -12.17
C ASP A 57 4.34 -10.24 -12.66
N LEU A 58 3.11 -10.74 -12.78
CA LEU A 58 2.83 -12.10 -13.24
C LEU A 58 3.23 -12.32 -14.71
N VAL A 59 3.14 -11.28 -15.55
CA VAL A 59 3.52 -11.34 -16.97
C VAL A 59 5.04 -11.47 -17.13
N GLY A 60 5.84 -11.01 -16.17
CA GLY A 60 7.30 -11.17 -16.18
C GLY A 60 7.81 -12.57 -15.75
N GLY A 61 6.96 -13.39 -15.13
CA GLY A 61 7.32 -14.71 -14.59
C GLY A 61 6.98 -15.91 -15.49
N LEU A 62 6.45 -15.67 -16.69
CA LEU A 62 6.06 -16.71 -17.66
C LEU A 62 6.99 -16.72 -18.90
N GLY A 63 8.29 -16.47 -18.68
CA GLY A 63 9.37 -16.66 -19.65
C GLY A 63 10.21 -17.87 -19.30
#